data_AF-A0A177CN64-F1
#
_entry.id   AF-A0A177CN64-F1
#
_cell.length_a   1.000
_cell.length_b   1.000
_cell.length_c   1.000
_cell.angle_alpha   90.00
_cell.angle_beta   90.00
_cell.angle_gamma   90.00
#
_symmetry.space_group_name_H-M   'P 1'
#
loop_
_entity.id
_entity.type
_entity.pdbx_description
1 polymer ?
#
loop_
_entity_poly.entity_id
_entity_poly.type
_entity_poly.pdbx_seq_one_letter_code
_entity_poly.pdbx_strand_id
1 'polypeptide(L)'
;MAATPSAAHVANGAAAHLPVLVVGSGSTGLAFAQGLRKAGIRCIVFEKNAPQVGERDWSMGLHWGAPVLKSLMPDEWWPRIQSVHADPSEPPKDPDTMKFVQGDNGNTIAAFPISNFYRLRRSKLRELLSEQVDIRYEKRLASVTFAEDAQSLTAHFSDGTSATGSMLVGADGARSTTRQCLLGPELGAINKIPYCATFVESSYSKEQALFLRSFHPLYLATAHPDNYMGFFSTQSVEDPEDPTTWTFKFYISWRSSLEEQEATAHWTDAQRLAQQKEFAKKFCEPWKSAYEWATEDAGVWYMGMTEWDPGHEGHRWDNHNGLITMVGDAAHPMTYQRGQGLNHSLTDAGKLRDTLVKIREGADRSQAITSFEEEMIQRAGDEVRSCTVNTALLHDWEKVKTSPFYSKGMAKNH
;
A
#
# COMPACT_ATOMS: atom_id res chain seq x y z
N MET A 1 -7.76 59.11 1.31
CA MET A 1 -6.58 58.37 0.84
C MET A 1 -6.71 56.94 1.32
N ALA A 2 -7.14 56.02 0.45
CA ALA A 2 -7.21 54.61 0.78
C ALA A 2 -5.77 54.07 0.83
N ALA A 3 -5.35 53.57 1.99
CA ALA A 3 -4.03 52.97 2.17
C ALA A 3 -3.93 51.72 1.29
N THR A 4 -2.96 51.70 0.39
CA THR A 4 -2.59 50.53 -0.40
C THR A 4 -2.15 49.42 0.56
N PRO A 5 -2.64 48.18 0.43
CA PRO A 5 -2.17 47.08 1.27
C PRO A 5 -0.68 46.85 1.01
N SER A 6 0.09 46.62 2.07
CA SER A 6 1.49 46.20 2.00
C SER A 6 1.65 44.99 1.07
N ALA A 7 2.70 44.96 0.25
CA ALA A 7 3.02 43.86 -0.67
C ALA A 7 3.11 42.49 0.03
N ALA A 8 3.49 42.47 1.32
CA ALA A 8 3.50 41.25 2.14
C ALA A 8 2.08 40.69 2.40
N HIS A 9 1.07 41.56 2.48
CA HIS A 9 -0.32 41.14 2.69
C HIS A 9 -0.98 40.61 1.40
N VAL A 10 -0.53 41.08 0.24
CA VAL A 10 -0.99 40.61 -1.09
C VAL A 10 -0.33 39.28 -1.47
N ALA A 11 0.96 39.08 -1.15
CA ALA A 11 1.65 37.81 -1.35
C ALA A 11 1.05 36.67 -0.50
N ASN A 12 0.68 36.96 0.74
CA ASN A 12 0.01 35.99 1.64
C ASN A 12 -1.38 35.55 1.11
N GLY A 13 -2.06 36.41 0.34
CA GLY A 13 -3.36 36.09 -0.27
C GLY A 13 -3.26 35.21 -1.52
N ALA A 14 -2.19 35.33 -2.32
CA ALA A 14 -2.02 34.57 -3.55
C ALA A 14 -1.64 33.10 -3.29
N ALA A 15 -0.76 32.84 -2.30
CA ALA A 15 -0.40 31.49 -1.90
C ALA A 15 -1.55 30.74 -1.20
N ALA A 16 -2.43 31.46 -0.47
CA ALA A 16 -3.59 30.90 0.21
C ALA A 16 -4.65 30.26 -0.73
N HIS A 17 -4.56 30.54 -2.05
CA HIS A 17 -5.47 29.97 -3.06
C HIS A 17 -4.83 28.86 -3.92
N LEU A 18 -3.53 28.60 -3.77
CA LEU A 18 -2.85 27.56 -4.51
C LEU A 18 -3.23 26.16 -3.99
N PRO A 19 -3.46 25.18 -4.87
CA PRO A 19 -3.80 23.83 -4.47
C PRO A 19 -2.62 23.11 -3.83
N VAL A 20 -2.92 22.13 -2.97
CA VAL A 20 -1.97 21.06 -2.63
C VAL A 20 -1.83 20.12 -3.83
N LEU A 21 -0.61 19.86 -4.27
CA LEU A 21 -0.33 18.91 -5.35
C LEU A 21 -0.07 17.54 -4.75
N VAL A 22 -0.85 16.53 -5.13
CA VAL A 22 -0.66 15.15 -4.68
C VAL A 22 -0.13 14.34 -5.85
N VAL A 23 1.06 13.76 -5.73
CA VAL A 23 1.66 12.95 -6.81
C VAL A 23 1.38 11.48 -6.51
N GLY A 24 0.52 10.86 -7.31
CA GLY A 24 0.10 9.47 -7.21
C GLY A 24 -1.38 9.30 -6.83
N SER A 25 -2.13 8.57 -7.65
CA SER A 25 -3.55 8.22 -7.40
C SER A 25 -3.72 6.85 -6.71
N GLY A 26 -2.71 6.39 -5.96
CA GLY A 26 -2.83 5.20 -5.12
C GLY A 26 -3.86 5.39 -3.99
N SER A 27 -4.16 4.31 -3.25
CA SER A 27 -5.09 4.37 -2.12
C SER A 27 -4.73 5.47 -1.12
N THR A 28 -3.44 5.67 -0.84
CA THR A 28 -2.93 6.72 0.04
C THR A 28 -3.22 8.13 -0.49
N GLY A 29 -2.84 8.41 -1.74
CA GLY A 29 -3.01 9.72 -2.36
C GLY A 29 -4.48 10.10 -2.51
N LEU A 30 -5.33 9.15 -2.90
CA LEU A 30 -6.77 9.39 -3.03
C LEU A 30 -7.46 9.55 -1.67
N ALA A 31 -7.11 8.74 -0.65
CA ALA A 31 -7.64 8.91 0.69
C ALA A 31 -7.24 10.26 1.29
N PHE A 32 -5.99 10.68 1.08
CA PHE A 32 -5.53 12.01 1.48
C PHE A 32 -6.28 13.12 0.75
N ALA A 33 -6.46 13.02 -0.57
CA ALA A 33 -7.23 13.98 -1.36
C ALA A 33 -8.68 14.11 -0.89
N GLN A 34 -9.35 13.00 -0.57
CA GLN A 34 -10.69 13.04 0.04
C GLN A 34 -10.68 13.75 1.40
N GLY A 35 -9.66 13.49 2.22
CA GLY A 35 -9.48 14.18 3.50
C GLY A 35 -9.34 15.69 3.37
N LEU A 36 -8.56 16.14 2.38
CA LEU A 36 -8.41 17.57 2.06
C LEU A 36 -9.72 18.17 1.55
N ARG A 37 -10.40 17.47 0.65
CA ARG A 37 -11.71 17.88 0.13
C ARG A 37 -12.73 18.05 1.24
N LYS A 38 -12.84 17.07 2.15
CA LYS A 38 -13.71 17.13 3.34
C LYS A 38 -13.35 18.30 4.25
N ALA A 39 -12.06 18.62 4.36
CA ALA A 39 -11.58 19.77 5.12
C ALA A 39 -11.76 21.12 4.39
N GLY A 40 -12.19 21.15 3.12
CA GLY A 40 -12.28 22.37 2.31
C GLY A 40 -10.90 22.91 1.86
N ILE A 41 -9.89 22.05 1.74
CA ILE A 41 -8.56 22.37 1.21
C ILE A 41 -8.51 21.92 -0.24
N ARG A 42 -8.19 22.84 -1.15
CA ARG A 42 -8.09 22.55 -2.59
C ARG A 42 -6.88 21.67 -2.86
N CYS A 43 -7.06 20.58 -3.61
CA CYS A 43 -5.97 19.74 -4.07
C CYS A 43 -6.16 19.29 -5.53
N ILE A 44 -5.06 18.93 -6.18
CA ILE A 44 -5.03 18.29 -7.50
C ILE A 44 -4.16 17.05 -7.39
N VAL A 45 -4.66 15.90 -7.87
CA VAL A 45 -3.93 14.64 -7.91
C VAL A 45 -3.32 14.44 -9.30
N PHE A 46 -2.07 14.04 -9.36
CA PHE A 46 -1.34 13.75 -10.60
C PHE A 46 -1.01 12.27 -10.67
N GLU A 47 -1.44 11.59 -11.72
CA GLU A 47 -1.20 10.16 -11.95
C GLU A 47 -0.37 9.95 -13.20
N LYS A 48 0.68 9.13 -13.12
CA LYS A 48 1.59 8.87 -14.25
C LYS A 48 0.99 7.97 -15.33
N ASN A 49 0.03 7.13 -14.97
CA ASN A 49 -0.65 6.21 -15.88
C ASN A 49 -1.91 6.84 -16.47
N ALA A 50 -2.44 6.25 -17.54
CA ALA A 50 -3.79 6.56 -18.04
C ALA A 50 -4.86 5.83 -17.20
N PRO A 51 -6.13 6.29 -17.19
CA PRO A 51 -7.17 5.85 -16.24
C PRO A 51 -7.50 4.36 -16.21
N GLN A 52 -7.28 3.62 -17.31
CA GLN A 52 -7.76 2.24 -17.48
C GLN A 52 -6.68 1.25 -17.97
N VAL A 53 -5.40 1.58 -17.87
CA VAL A 53 -4.35 0.70 -18.39
C VAL A 53 -4.06 -0.43 -17.40
N GLY A 54 -4.67 -1.60 -17.62
CA GLY A 54 -4.17 -2.93 -17.23
C GLY A 54 -3.64 -3.06 -15.80
N GLU A 55 -4.16 -2.28 -14.85
CA GLU A 55 -3.63 -2.28 -13.50
C GLU A 55 -3.94 -3.61 -12.85
N ARG A 56 -2.87 -4.30 -12.43
CA ARG A 56 -2.98 -5.48 -11.59
C ARG A 56 -3.83 -5.15 -10.37
N ASP A 57 -4.77 -6.03 -10.05
CA ASP A 57 -5.59 -5.91 -8.86
C ASP A 57 -5.15 -6.92 -7.80
N TRP A 58 -5.37 -6.56 -6.54
CA TRP A 58 -5.15 -7.44 -5.39
C TRP A 58 -5.99 -6.93 -4.23
N SER A 59 -6.24 -7.82 -3.28
CA SER A 59 -6.93 -7.48 -2.05
C SER A 59 -5.94 -7.10 -0.96
N MET A 60 -6.25 -6.04 -0.21
CA MET A 60 -5.44 -5.53 0.89
C MET A 60 -6.17 -5.73 2.22
N GLY A 61 -5.41 -6.04 3.28
CA GLY A 61 -5.92 -6.06 4.64
C GLY A 61 -5.99 -4.66 5.25
N LEU A 62 -7.17 -4.26 5.71
CA LEU A 62 -7.38 -3.04 6.50
C LEU A 62 -7.95 -3.43 7.86
N HIS A 63 -7.45 -2.84 8.94
CA HIS A 63 -7.88 -3.13 10.30
C HIS A 63 -7.80 -1.87 11.17
N TRP A 64 -6.71 -1.64 11.91
CA TRP A 64 -6.60 -0.46 12.78
C TRP A 64 -6.54 0.88 12.02
N GLY A 65 -6.29 0.85 10.70
CA GLY A 65 -6.43 2.01 9.82
C GLY A 65 -7.88 2.34 9.40
N ALA A 66 -8.85 1.46 9.66
CA ALA A 66 -10.24 1.63 9.22
C ALA A 66 -10.91 2.90 9.77
N PRO A 67 -10.77 3.26 11.07
CA PRO A 67 -11.32 4.51 11.59
C PRO A 67 -10.72 5.75 10.90
N VAL A 68 -9.44 5.69 10.51
CA VAL A 68 -8.78 6.79 9.81
C VAL A 68 -9.33 6.95 8.40
N LEU A 69 -9.45 5.87 7.63
CA LEU A 69 -10.07 5.89 6.31
C LEU A 69 -11.50 6.45 6.38
N LYS A 70 -12.29 6.01 7.36
CA LYS A 70 -13.64 6.55 7.61
C LYS A 70 -13.61 8.07 7.83
N SER A 71 -12.64 8.59 8.59
CA SER A 71 -12.51 10.02 8.87
C SER A 71 -12.10 10.87 7.66
N LEU A 72 -11.47 10.25 6.66
CA LEU A 72 -10.98 10.91 5.44
C LEU A 72 -12.06 11.06 4.36
N MET A 73 -13.08 10.21 4.36
CA MET A 73 -14.16 10.23 3.37
C MET A 73 -15.42 10.95 3.91
N PRO A 74 -16.38 11.32 3.03
CA PRO A 74 -17.72 11.73 3.47
C PRO A 74 -18.38 10.67 4.36
N ASP A 75 -19.15 11.12 5.36
CA ASP A 75 -19.66 10.23 6.42
C ASP A 75 -20.64 9.17 5.87
N GLU A 76 -21.37 9.54 4.81
CA GLU A 76 -22.34 8.69 4.11
C GLU A 76 -21.69 7.63 3.20
N TRP A 77 -20.36 7.65 3.01
CA TRP A 77 -19.66 6.69 2.15
C TRP A 77 -19.27 5.40 2.86
N TRP A 78 -19.12 5.42 4.19
CA TRP A 78 -18.70 4.22 4.92
C TRP A 78 -19.58 2.98 4.67
N PRO A 79 -20.92 3.08 4.56
CA PRO A 79 -21.76 1.94 4.18
C PRO A 79 -21.37 1.29 2.84
N ARG A 80 -20.76 2.05 1.91
CA ARG A 80 -20.31 1.54 0.61
C ARG A 80 -19.06 0.67 0.72
N ILE A 81 -18.34 0.70 1.84
CA ILE A 81 -17.08 -0.04 1.99
C ILE A 81 -17.28 -1.55 1.85
N GLN A 82 -18.47 -2.07 2.20
CA GLN A 82 -18.80 -3.48 2.01
C GLN A 82 -18.72 -3.89 0.53
N SER A 83 -19.12 -3.02 -0.40
CA SER A 83 -19.06 -3.31 -1.85
C SER A 83 -17.61 -3.37 -2.39
N VAL A 84 -16.67 -2.79 -1.65
CA VAL A 84 -15.23 -2.75 -1.97
C VAL A 84 -14.53 -4.04 -1.56
N HIS A 85 -15.15 -4.87 -0.72
CA HIS A 85 -14.56 -6.14 -0.30
C HIS A 85 -14.27 -7.07 -1.49
N ALA A 86 -13.27 -7.95 -1.30
CA ALA A 86 -13.03 -9.11 -2.14
C ALA A 86 -14.29 -9.96 -2.26
N ASP A 87 -15.03 -10.08 -1.16
CA ASP A 87 -16.36 -10.67 -1.11
C ASP A 87 -17.33 -9.76 -0.33
N PRO A 88 -18.27 -9.09 -1.02
CA PRO A 88 -19.27 -8.25 -0.39
C PRO A 88 -20.28 -9.01 0.49
N SER A 89 -20.37 -10.34 0.41
CA SER A 89 -21.24 -11.16 1.28
C SER A 89 -20.60 -11.53 2.61
N GLU A 90 -19.29 -11.32 2.77
CA GLU A 90 -18.52 -11.62 3.98
C GLU A 90 -18.10 -10.32 4.69
N PRO A 91 -18.95 -9.74 5.56
CA PRO A 91 -18.59 -8.58 6.35
C PRO A 91 -17.51 -8.91 7.38
N PRO A 92 -16.70 -7.93 7.79
CA PRO A 92 -15.67 -8.13 8.80
C PRO A 92 -16.32 -8.49 10.16
N LYS A 93 -15.68 -9.39 10.91
CA LYS A 93 -16.17 -9.89 12.20
C LYS A 93 -15.48 -9.19 13.37
N ASP A 94 -16.15 -9.18 14.53
CA ASP A 94 -15.58 -8.71 15.79
C ASP A 94 -16.10 -9.55 16.98
N PRO A 95 -15.25 -10.35 17.65
CA PRO A 95 -13.86 -10.63 17.29
C PRO A 95 -13.79 -11.55 16.04
N ASP A 96 -12.73 -11.39 15.26
CA ASP A 96 -12.33 -12.33 14.21
C ASP A 96 -11.02 -13.05 14.62
N THR A 97 -10.58 -14.03 13.84
CA THR A 97 -9.36 -14.78 14.12
C THR A 97 -8.58 -15.05 12.83
N MET A 98 -7.34 -14.60 12.79
CA MET A 98 -6.40 -14.97 11.74
C MET A 98 -5.67 -16.26 12.12
N LYS A 99 -5.98 -17.34 11.42
CA LYS A 99 -5.29 -18.63 11.58
C LYS A 99 -4.04 -18.70 10.73
N PHE A 100 -2.99 -19.26 11.31
CA PHE A 100 -1.74 -19.52 10.65
C PHE A 100 -1.42 -21.01 10.78
N VAL A 101 -1.28 -21.69 9.63
CA VAL A 101 -1.15 -23.16 9.59
C VAL A 101 0.21 -23.59 9.07
N GLN A 102 0.58 -24.83 9.36
CA GLN A 102 1.79 -25.44 8.86
C GLN A 102 1.59 -25.86 7.42
N GLY A 103 2.53 -25.47 6.56
CA GLY A 103 2.39 -25.58 5.11
C GLY A 103 2.30 -27.01 4.58
N ASP A 104 2.89 -28.01 5.25
CA ASP A 104 2.98 -29.40 4.80
C ASP A 104 1.80 -30.29 5.25
N ASN A 105 1.18 -29.98 6.40
CA ASN A 105 0.15 -30.83 7.02
C ASN A 105 -1.13 -30.09 7.45
N GLY A 106 -1.16 -28.75 7.39
CA GLY A 106 -2.33 -27.94 7.70
C GLY A 106 -2.61 -27.76 9.20
N ASN A 107 -1.77 -28.29 10.08
CA ASN A 107 -1.93 -28.11 11.53
C ASN A 107 -1.82 -26.63 11.90
N THR A 108 -2.67 -26.17 12.80
CA THR A 108 -2.59 -24.78 13.28
C THR A 108 -1.32 -24.58 14.09
N ILE A 109 -0.49 -23.61 13.70
CA ILE A 109 0.71 -23.21 14.45
C ILE A 109 0.35 -22.07 15.39
N ALA A 110 -0.49 -21.14 14.94
CA ALA A 110 -1.00 -20.05 15.76
C ALA A 110 -2.35 -19.51 15.26
N ALA A 111 -3.05 -18.83 16.15
CA ALA A 111 -4.29 -18.13 15.85
C ALA A 111 -4.29 -16.81 16.63
N PHE A 112 -4.49 -15.71 15.93
CA PHE A 112 -4.44 -14.36 16.52
C PHE A 112 -5.81 -13.70 16.45
N PRO A 113 -6.32 -13.13 17.55
CA PRO A 113 -7.52 -12.32 17.48
C PRO A 113 -7.24 -11.08 16.65
N ILE A 114 -8.17 -10.76 15.76
CA ILE A 114 -8.16 -9.52 14.99
C ILE A 114 -9.57 -8.96 14.97
N SER A 115 -9.71 -7.67 15.24
CA SER A 115 -11.02 -7.02 15.19
C SER A 115 -11.18 -6.34 13.84
N ASN A 116 -12.34 -6.55 13.24
CA ASN A 116 -12.77 -5.87 12.02
C ASN A 116 -11.72 -5.93 10.90
N PHE A 117 -11.32 -7.14 10.47
CA PHE A 117 -10.36 -7.29 9.37
C PHE A 117 -11.05 -7.20 8.01
N TYR A 118 -10.89 -6.07 7.34
CA TYR A 118 -11.44 -5.80 6.01
C TYR A 118 -10.51 -6.34 4.93
N ARG A 119 -11.07 -6.98 3.91
CA ARG A 119 -10.34 -7.44 2.72
C ARG A 119 -10.78 -6.64 1.52
N LEU A 120 -10.13 -5.50 1.28
CA LEU A 120 -10.55 -4.52 0.27
C LEU A 120 -9.85 -4.75 -1.07
N ARG A 121 -10.59 -4.83 -2.18
CA ARG A 121 -10.02 -4.83 -3.53
C ARG A 121 -9.42 -3.46 -3.84
N ARG A 122 -8.16 -3.44 -4.28
CA ARG A 122 -7.44 -2.19 -4.58
C ARG A 122 -8.15 -1.38 -5.66
N SER A 123 -8.58 -2.03 -6.75
CA SER A 123 -9.32 -1.39 -7.83
C SER A 123 -10.58 -0.67 -7.34
N LYS A 124 -11.45 -1.37 -6.61
CA LYS A 124 -12.70 -0.84 -6.06
C LYS A 124 -12.47 0.27 -5.01
N LEU A 125 -11.42 0.15 -4.19
CA LEU A 125 -11.10 1.19 -3.22
C LEU A 125 -10.62 2.47 -3.93
N ARG A 126 -9.81 2.33 -4.97
CA ARG A 126 -9.38 3.46 -5.81
C ARG A 126 -10.56 4.10 -6.52
N GLU A 127 -11.45 3.31 -7.11
CA GLU A 127 -12.67 3.79 -7.76
C GLU A 127 -13.50 4.64 -6.79
N LEU A 128 -13.85 4.09 -5.63
CA LEU A 128 -14.61 4.81 -4.58
C LEU A 128 -13.91 6.12 -4.19
N LEU A 129 -12.61 6.07 -3.91
CA LEU A 129 -11.86 7.25 -3.46
C LEU A 129 -11.58 8.27 -4.58
N SER A 130 -11.69 7.88 -5.85
CA SER A 130 -11.49 8.77 -7.00
C SER A 130 -12.69 9.70 -7.26
N GLU A 131 -13.85 9.35 -6.72
CA GLU A 131 -15.08 10.11 -6.94
C GLU A 131 -14.93 11.57 -6.51
N GLN A 132 -15.20 12.47 -7.46
CA GLN A 132 -15.20 13.91 -7.25
C GLN A 132 -13.83 14.48 -6.81
N VAL A 133 -12.74 13.79 -7.14
CA VAL A 133 -11.35 14.26 -7.03
C VAL A 133 -10.87 14.78 -8.38
N ASP A 134 -10.16 15.90 -8.39
CA ASP A 134 -9.50 16.42 -9.60
C ASP A 134 -8.21 15.62 -9.86
N ILE A 135 -8.28 14.65 -10.78
CA ILE A 135 -7.16 13.78 -11.15
C ILE A 135 -6.68 14.13 -12.56
N ARG A 136 -5.38 14.40 -12.71
CA ARG A 136 -4.69 14.64 -13.97
C ARG A 136 -3.80 13.46 -14.30
N TYR A 137 -4.22 12.67 -15.29
CA TYR A 137 -3.53 11.46 -15.75
C TYR A 137 -2.39 11.78 -16.72
N GLU A 138 -1.53 10.79 -16.93
CA GLU A 138 -0.32 10.89 -17.78
C GLU A 138 0.67 11.97 -17.29
N LYS A 139 0.65 12.28 -15.99
CA LYS A 139 1.50 13.28 -15.33
C LYS A 139 2.54 12.60 -14.44
N ARG A 140 3.61 12.13 -15.09
CA ARG A 140 4.79 11.63 -14.37
C ARG A 140 5.64 12.79 -13.90
N LEU A 141 5.81 12.93 -12.59
CA LEU A 141 6.74 13.91 -12.00
C LEU A 141 8.16 13.67 -12.54
N ALA A 142 8.86 14.74 -12.89
CA ALA A 142 10.24 14.72 -13.35
C ALA A 142 11.16 15.49 -12.40
N SER A 143 10.73 16.67 -11.94
CA SER A 143 11.47 17.49 -10.98
C SER A 143 10.55 18.45 -10.23
N VAL A 144 11.10 19.09 -9.19
CA VAL A 144 10.42 20.11 -8.39
C VAL A 144 11.33 21.33 -8.27
N THR A 145 10.76 22.53 -8.40
CA THR A 145 11.46 23.80 -8.14
C THR A 145 10.71 24.61 -7.10
N PHE A 146 11.43 25.30 -6.23
CA PHE A 146 10.85 26.09 -5.14
C PHE A 146 10.88 27.58 -5.48
N ALA A 147 9.83 28.30 -5.09
CA ALA A 147 9.80 29.76 -5.23
C ALA A 147 10.75 30.41 -4.22
N GLU A 148 11.34 31.56 -4.59
CA GLU A 148 12.29 32.30 -3.74
C GLU A 148 11.65 32.80 -2.43
N ASP A 149 10.34 33.03 -2.43
CA ASP A 149 9.57 33.47 -1.26
C ASP A 149 9.23 32.34 -0.27
N ALA A 150 9.62 31.10 -0.60
CA ALA A 150 9.30 29.89 0.12
C ALA A 150 7.78 29.72 0.38
N GLN A 151 6.90 30.28 -0.46
CA GLN A 151 5.45 30.16 -0.31
C GLN A 151 4.83 29.11 -1.24
N SER A 152 5.55 28.73 -2.30
CA SER A 152 5.05 27.79 -3.29
C SER A 152 6.17 26.95 -3.90
N LEU A 153 5.77 25.87 -4.56
CA LEU A 153 6.64 25.08 -5.43
C LEU A 153 5.96 24.84 -6.77
N THR A 154 6.75 24.41 -7.75
CA THR A 154 6.27 23.96 -9.05
C THR A 154 6.75 22.53 -9.32
N ALA A 155 5.79 21.65 -9.58
CA ALA A 155 6.03 20.30 -10.09
C ALA A 155 6.18 20.36 -11.61
N HIS A 156 7.23 19.75 -12.15
CA HIS A 156 7.48 19.63 -13.59
C HIS A 156 7.26 18.17 -14.00
N PHE A 157 6.52 17.97 -15.09
CA PHE A 157 6.15 16.64 -15.56
C PHE A 157 6.93 16.25 -16.83
N SER A 158 7.04 14.95 -17.09
CA SER A 158 7.82 14.42 -18.23
C SER A 158 7.26 14.81 -19.60
N ASP A 159 6.01 15.25 -19.68
CA ASP A 159 5.37 15.75 -20.90
C ASP A 159 5.68 17.23 -21.18
N GLY A 160 6.53 17.86 -20.36
CA GLY A 160 6.91 19.27 -20.45
C GLY A 160 5.92 20.24 -19.80
N THR A 161 4.80 19.75 -19.27
CA THR A 161 3.86 20.59 -18.50
C THR A 161 4.30 20.76 -17.05
N SER A 162 3.70 21.73 -16.35
CA SER A 162 3.98 21.98 -14.94
C SER A 162 2.72 22.40 -14.18
N ALA A 163 2.78 22.31 -12.85
CA ALA A 163 1.75 22.80 -11.95
C ALA A 163 2.36 23.41 -10.70
N THR A 164 1.88 24.60 -10.31
CA THR A 164 2.31 25.32 -9.11
C THR A 164 1.32 25.12 -7.98
N GLY A 165 1.81 24.88 -6.77
CA GLY A 165 1.00 24.61 -5.59
C GLY A 165 1.59 25.18 -4.32
N SER A 166 0.76 25.20 -3.27
CA SER A 166 1.16 25.61 -1.91
C SER A 166 1.97 24.54 -1.18
N MET A 167 1.84 23.28 -1.61
CA MET A 167 2.60 22.13 -1.12
C MET A 167 2.59 20.99 -2.15
N LEU A 168 3.60 20.12 -2.13
CA LEU A 168 3.62 18.83 -2.81
C LEU A 168 3.64 17.68 -1.81
N VAL A 169 2.78 16.70 -2.02
CA VAL A 169 2.76 15.46 -1.24
C VAL A 169 3.04 14.29 -2.18
N GLY A 170 4.18 13.64 -1.99
CA GLY A 170 4.53 12.40 -2.68
C GLY A 170 3.73 11.23 -2.13
N ALA A 171 2.86 10.66 -2.96
CA ALA A 171 2.09 9.44 -2.71
C ALA A 171 2.23 8.46 -3.90
N ASP A 172 3.39 8.50 -4.56
CA ASP A 172 3.70 7.90 -5.86
C ASP A 172 4.34 6.49 -5.76
N GLY A 173 4.25 5.89 -4.58
CA GLY A 173 4.50 4.49 -4.32
C GLY A 173 5.97 4.11 -4.10
N ALA A 174 6.22 2.81 -4.01
CA ALA A 174 7.53 2.25 -3.62
C ALA A 174 8.71 2.72 -4.47
N ARG A 175 8.50 3.12 -5.72
CA ARG A 175 9.54 3.67 -6.63
C ARG A 175 9.36 5.18 -6.82
N SER A 176 9.11 5.89 -5.73
CA SER A 176 8.77 7.31 -5.71
C SER A 176 9.80 8.16 -6.43
N THR A 177 9.33 8.96 -7.39
CA THR A 177 10.11 10.04 -7.99
C THR A 177 10.22 11.22 -7.03
N THR A 178 9.19 11.49 -6.22
CA THR A 178 9.28 12.51 -5.16
C THR A 178 10.45 12.24 -4.22
N ARG A 179 10.62 10.99 -3.77
CA ARG A 179 11.75 10.58 -2.93
C ARG A 179 13.10 10.77 -3.61
N GLN A 180 13.20 10.45 -4.89
CA GLN A 180 14.42 10.67 -5.68
C GLN A 180 14.72 12.16 -5.89
N CYS A 181 13.71 13.02 -6.03
CA CYS A 181 13.91 14.47 -6.11
C CYS A 181 14.50 15.04 -4.81
N LEU A 182 14.11 14.48 -3.66
CA LEU A 182 14.54 14.96 -2.34
C LEU A 182 15.91 14.43 -1.90
N LEU A 183 16.22 13.18 -2.23
CA LEU A 183 17.41 12.48 -1.73
C LEU A 183 18.43 12.13 -2.82
N GLY A 184 18.10 12.40 -4.09
CA GLY A 184 18.88 11.93 -5.23
C GLY A 184 18.61 10.46 -5.57
N PRO A 185 19.18 9.98 -6.69
CA PRO A 185 18.89 8.66 -7.25
C PRO A 185 19.44 7.50 -6.41
N GLU A 186 20.49 7.71 -5.62
CA GLU A 186 21.11 6.67 -4.79
C GLU A 186 20.35 6.46 -3.48
N LEU A 187 20.27 7.49 -2.64
CA LEU A 187 19.57 7.41 -1.34
C LEU A 187 18.05 7.28 -1.49
N GLY A 188 17.47 7.82 -2.57
CA GLY A 188 16.05 7.69 -2.86
C GLY A 188 15.65 6.35 -3.51
N ALA A 189 16.61 5.50 -3.90
CA ALA A 189 16.32 4.22 -4.53
C ALA A 189 15.64 3.26 -3.55
N ILE A 190 14.71 2.45 -4.06
CA ILE A 190 14.11 1.37 -3.28
C ILE A 190 15.17 0.29 -2.99
N ASN A 191 15.23 -0.20 -1.75
CA ASN A 191 16.13 -1.29 -1.37
C ASN A 191 15.52 -2.64 -1.75
N LYS A 192 16.31 -3.55 -2.34
CA LYS A 192 15.90 -4.93 -2.64
C LYS A 192 16.41 -5.85 -1.53
N ILE A 193 15.59 -6.82 -1.14
CA ILE A 193 15.98 -7.82 -0.12
C ILE A 193 15.97 -9.24 -0.72
N PRO A 194 16.69 -10.22 -0.14
CA PRO A 194 16.87 -11.55 -0.73
C PRO A 194 15.65 -12.48 -0.51
N TYR A 195 14.45 -11.96 -0.80
CA TYR A 195 13.19 -12.68 -0.75
C TYR A 195 12.33 -12.28 -1.94
N CYS A 196 11.49 -13.20 -2.39
CA CYS A 196 10.59 -12.95 -3.50
C CYS A 196 9.33 -13.81 -3.37
N ALA A 197 8.34 -13.53 -4.21
CA ALA A 197 7.11 -14.28 -4.29
C ALA A 197 6.59 -14.31 -5.72
N THR A 198 5.85 -15.36 -6.05
CA THR A 198 5.06 -15.41 -7.28
C THR A 198 3.60 -15.57 -6.89
N PHE A 199 2.79 -14.60 -7.31
CA PHE A 199 1.36 -14.61 -7.16
C PHE A 199 0.73 -15.28 -8.37
N VAL A 200 -0.28 -16.11 -8.12
CA VAL A 200 -1.11 -16.75 -9.14
C VAL A 200 -2.55 -16.38 -8.85
N GLU A 201 -3.27 -16.00 -9.89
CA GLU A 201 -4.69 -15.69 -9.88
C GLU A 201 -5.43 -16.61 -10.85
N SER A 202 -6.48 -17.27 -10.35
CA SER A 202 -7.20 -18.28 -11.12
C SER A 202 -8.65 -18.40 -10.65
N SER A 203 -9.51 -18.84 -11.56
CA SER A 203 -10.89 -19.26 -11.31
C SER A 203 -11.00 -20.75 -11.60
N TYR A 204 -11.99 -21.41 -11.00
CA TYR A 204 -12.09 -22.87 -11.03
C TYR A 204 -13.52 -23.33 -11.35
N SER A 205 -13.70 -24.64 -11.57
CA SER A 205 -15.05 -25.21 -11.63
C SER A 205 -15.80 -24.97 -10.32
N LYS A 206 -17.13 -25.12 -10.35
CA LYS A 206 -17.97 -24.96 -9.16
C LYS A 206 -17.51 -25.85 -8.00
N GLU A 207 -17.23 -27.11 -8.26
CA GLU A 207 -16.80 -28.09 -7.26
C GLU A 207 -15.43 -27.73 -6.67
N GLN A 208 -14.49 -27.33 -7.53
CA GLN A 208 -13.15 -26.93 -7.12
C GLN A 208 -13.18 -25.63 -6.30
N ALA A 209 -13.94 -24.62 -6.74
CA ALA A 209 -14.09 -23.36 -6.02
C ALA A 209 -14.71 -23.56 -4.63
N LEU A 210 -15.76 -24.39 -4.52
CA LEU A 210 -16.37 -24.76 -3.24
C LEU A 210 -15.39 -25.54 -2.34
N PHE A 211 -14.60 -26.46 -2.91
CA PHE A 211 -13.56 -27.18 -2.18
C PHE A 211 -12.51 -26.22 -1.60
N LEU A 212 -11.95 -25.32 -2.42
CA LEU A 212 -10.96 -24.35 -1.98
C LEU A 212 -11.51 -23.41 -0.90
N ARG A 213 -12.75 -22.96 -1.07
CA ARG A 213 -13.47 -22.11 -0.11
C ARG A 213 -13.74 -22.79 1.23
N SER A 214 -13.83 -24.13 1.27
CA SER A 214 -14.12 -24.88 2.50
C SER A 214 -13.05 -24.74 3.58
N PHE A 215 -11.80 -24.39 3.22
CA PHE A 215 -10.71 -24.18 4.16
C PHE A 215 -10.81 -22.84 4.89
N HIS A 216 -11.18 -21.78 4.18
CA HIS A 216 -11.51 -20.47 4.74
C HIS A 216 -12.26 -19.62 3.70
N PRO A 217 -13.29 -18.85 4.09
CA PRO A 217 -14.07 -18.03 3.14
C PRO A 217 -13.29 -16.90 2.45
N LEU A 218 -12.13 -16.49 2.99
CA LEU A 218 -11.45 -15.26 2.59
C LEU A 218 -9.94 -15.43 2.48
N TYR A 219 -9.28 -16.06 3.46
CA TYR A 219 -7.84 -16.23 3.41
C TYR A 219 -7.30 -17.30 4.35
N LEU A 220 -6.12 -17.81 4.03
CA LEU A 220 -5.32 -18.66 4.90
C LEU A 220 -3.84 -18.33 4.69
N ALA A 221 -3.05 -18.41 5.74
CA ALA A 221 -1.62 -18.12 5.70
C ALA A 221 -0.81 -19.27 6.30
N THR A 222 0.40 -19.51 5.77
CA THR A 222 1.28 -20.59 6.24
C THR A 222 2.72 -20.19 6.38
N ALA A 223 3.42 -20.97 7.21
CA ALA A 223 4.85 -21.20 7.07
C ALA A 223 5.09 -22.68 6.87
N HIS A 224 6.08 -23.01 6.06
CA HIS A 224 6.40 -24.37 5.66
C HIS A 224 7.77 -24.78 6.25
N PRO A 225 7.95 -26.04 6.69
CA PRO A 225 9.24 -26.54 7.19
C PRO A 225 10.43 -26.34 6.25
N ASP A 226 10.23 -26.45 4.94
CA ASP A 226 11.20 -26.09 3.90
C ASP A 226 11.43 -24.57 3.68
N ASN A 227 11.13 -23.72 4.67
CA ASN A 227 11.40 -22.27 4.63
C ASN A 227 10.63 -21.47 3.56
N TYR A 228 9.43 -21.94 3.21
CA TYR A 228 8.48 -21.20 2.37
C TYR A 228 7.40 -20.54 3.22
N MET A 229 6.81 -19.45 2.71
CA MET A 229 5.57 -18.89 3.24
C MET A 229 4.50 -18.90 2.16
N GLY A 230 3.32 -19.42 2.50
CA GLY A 230 2.17 -19.46 1.61
C GLY A 230 1.08 -18.50 2.06
N PHE A 231 0.31 -18.00 1.10
CA PHE A 231 -0.97 -17.36 1.37
C PHE A 231 -1.97 -17.77 0.31
N PHE A 232 -3.19 -18.03 0.73
CA PHE A 232 -4.30 -18.35 -0.13
C PHE A 232 -5.41 -17.36 0.16
N SER A 233 -6.06 -16.79 -0.86
CA SER A 233 -7.18 -15.91 -0.61
C SER A 233 -8.21 -15.83 -1.73
N THR A 234 -9.45 -15.61 -1.34
CA THR A 234 -10.50 -15.12 -2.24
C THR A 234 -10.12 -13.70 -2.68
N GLN A 235 -10.08 -13.48 -3.99
CA GLN A 235 -9.66 -12.23 -4.61
C GLN A 235 -10.84 -11.42 -5.12
N SER A 236 -11.82 -12.08 -5.73
CA SER A 236 -13.08 -11.44 -6.14
C SER A 236 -14.22 -12.45 -6.11
N VAL A 237 -15.37 -12.00 -5.62
CA VAL A 237 -16.67 -12.67 -5.77
C VAL A 237 -17.60 -11.69 -6.47
N GLU A 238 -17.92 -11.99 -7.73
CA GLU A 238 -18.87 -11.21 -8.51
C GLU A 238 -20.31 -11.64 -8.21
N ASP A 239 -20.56 -12.95 -8.20
CA ASP A 239 -21.83 -13.56 -7.78
C ASP A 239 -21.60 -14.59 -6.65
N PRO A 240 -22.06 -14.32 -5.41
CA PRO A 240 -21.98 -15.28 -4.31
C PRO A 240 -22.71 -16.61 -4.56
N GLU A 241 -23.72 -16.63 -5.43
CA GLU A 241 -24.51 -17.83 -5.72
C GLU A 241 -23.93 -18.68 -6.88
N ASP A 242 -22.99 -18.10 -7.65
CA ASP A 242 -22.27 -18.79 -8.72
C ASP A 242 -20.75 -18.86 -8.43
N PRO A 243 -20.28 -19.99 -7.85
CA PRO A 243 -18.86 -20.19 -7.56
C PRO A 243 -17.92 -20.14 -8.76
N THR A 244 -18.43 -20.25 -9.99
CA THR A 244 -17.58 -20.13 -11.20
C THR A 244 -17.13 -18.69 -11.46
N THR A 245 -17.80 -17.71 -10.84
CA THR A 245 -17.42 -16.29 -10.90
C THR A 245 -16.35 -15.91 -9.87
N TRP A 246 -15.99 -16.83 -8.96
CA TRP A 246 -15.04 -16.54 -7.90
C TRP A 246 -13.62 -16.64 -8.42
N THR A 247 -12.82 -15.62 -8.15
CA THR A 247 -11.38 -15.65 -8.41
C THR A 247 -10.62 -15.78 -7.10
N PHE A 248 -9.57 -16.59 -7.13
CA PHE A 248 -8.66 -16.79 -6.01
C PHE A 248 -7.28 -16.27 -6.37
N LYS A 249 -6.59 -15.69 -5.39
CA LYS A 249 -5.21 -15.26 -5.51
C LYS A 249 -4.39 -15.85 -4.39
N PHE A 250 -3.31 -16.50 -4.76
CA PHE A 250 -2.44 -17.24 -3.85
C PHE A 250 -0.98 -17.09 -4.27
N TYR A 251 -0.07 -17.23 -3.32
CA TYR A 251 1.35 -17.13 -3.58
C TYR A 251 2.15 -18.06 -2.67
N ILE A 252 3.34 -18.43 -3.14
CA ILE A 252 4.43 -18.94 -2.31
C ILE A 252 5.57 -17.93 -2.39
N SER A 253 6.05 -17.50 -1.24
CA SER A 253 7.27 -16.71 -1.11
C SER A 253 8.42 -17.54 -0.56
N TRP A 254 9.63 -17.19 -1.00
CA TRP A 254 10.84 -17.91 -0.66
C TRP A 254 12.04 -16.96 -0.59
N ARG A 255 13.10 -17.42 0.08
CA ARG A 255 14.40 -16.76 0.04
C ARG A 255 15.00 -16.93 -1.36
N SER A 256 15.40 -15.83 -1.99
CA SER A 256 16.15 -15.86 -3.25
C SER A 256 17.17 -14.73 -3.26
N SER A 257 18.45 -15.07 -3.48
CA SER A 257 19.53 -14.08 -3.51
C SER A 257 19.30 -13.07 -4.62
N LEU A 258 19.86 -11.86 -4.49
CA LEU A 258 19.69 -10.84 -5.55
C LEU A 258 20.24 -11.32 -6.91
N GLU A 259 21.31 -12.10 -6.90
CA GLU A 259 21.89 -12.74 -8.09
C GLU A 259 20.91 -13.73 -8.74
N GLU A 260 20.22 -14.57 -7.94
CA GLU A 260 19.18 -15.48 -8.46
C GLU A 260 17.98 -14.72 -9.02
N GLN A 261 17.58 -13.64 -8.35
CA GLN A 261 16.49 -12.78 -8.82
C GLN A 261 16.83 -12.14 -10.17
N GLU A 262 18.08 -11.70 -10.35
CA GLU A 262 18.58 -11.15 -11.62
C GLU A 262 18.70 -12.22 -12.70
N ALA A 263 19.27 -13.38 -12.37
CA ALA A 263 19.40 -14.51 -13.28
C ALA A 263 18.05 -15.02 -13.81
N THR A 264 16.97 -14.83 -13.04
CA THR A 264 15.61 -15.24 -13.41
C THR A 264 14.69 -14.09 -13.82
N ALA A 265 15.20 -12.86 -13.93
CA ALA A 265 14.38 -11.67 -14.21
C ALA A 265 13.63 -11.72 -15.56
N HIS A 266 14.14 -12.51 -16.51
CA HIS A 266 13.59 -12.69 -17.86
C HIS A 266 12.62 -13.88 -17.98
N TRP A 267 12.38 -14.62 -16.89
CA TRP A 267 11.48 -15.77 -16.91
C TRP A 267 10.06 -15.36 -17.28
N THR A 268 9.41 -16.22 -18.07
CA THR A 268 8.01 -16.04 -18.46
C THR A 268 7.06 -16.43 -17.32
N ASP A 269 5.81 -15.98 -17.45
CA ASP A 269 4.73 -16.35 -16.54
C ASP A 269 4.55 -17.87 -16.46
N ALA A 270 4.65 -18.59 -17.59
CA ALA A 270 4.60 -20.06 -17.61
C ALA A 270 5.75 -20.72 -16.82
N GLN A 271 6.98 -20.19 -16.92
CA GLN A 271 8.12 -20.70 -16.14
C GLN A 271 7.93 -20.43 -14.64
N ARG A 272 7.39 -19.25 -14.29
CA ARG A 272 7.08 -18.89 -12.90
C ARG A 272 5.95 -19.75 -12.32
N LEU A 273 4.91 -20.02 -13.10
CA LEU A 273 3.84 -20.92 -12.71
C LEU A 273 4.36 -22.35 -12.51
N ALA A 274 5.17 -22.87 -13.43
CA ALA A 274 5.77 -24.20 -13.31
C ALA A 274 6.62 -24.33 -12.02
N GLN A 275 7.44 -23.33 -11.71
CA GLN A 275 8.19 -23.28 -10.45
C GLN A 275 7.27 -23.33 -9.22
N GLN A 276 6.18 -22.57 -9.23
CA GLN A 276 5.23 -22.56 -8.12
C GLN A 276 4.49 -23.89 -7.98
N LYS A 277 4.13 -24.54 -9.10
CA LYS A 277 3.55 -25.89 -9.08
C LYS A 277 4.50 -26.91 -8.45
N GLU A 278 5.81 -26.82 -8.71
CA GLU A 278 6.81 -27.67 -8.06
C GLU A 278 6.90 -27.41 -6.55
N PHE A 279 6.87 -26.14 -6.12
CA PHE A 279 6.83 -25.82 -4.69
C PHE A 279 5.56 -26.34 -4.02
N ALA A 280 4.40 -26.17 -4.67
CA ALA A 280 3.10 -26.56 -4.14
C ALA A 280 2.94 -28.06 -3.88
N LYS A 281 3.73 -28.94 -4.54
CA LYS A 281 3.74 -30.39 -4.25
C LYS A 281 4.13 -30.71 -2.81
N LYS A 282 4.84 -29.80 -2.14
CA LYS A 282 5.24 -29.92 -0.74
C LYS A 282 4.18 -29.41 0.23
N PHE A 283 3.23 -28.61 -0.27
CA PHE A 283 2.19 -28.02 0.55
C PHE A 283 0.99 -28.96 0.70
N CYS A 284 0.24 -28.74 1.78
CA CYS A 284 -1.10 -29.26 1.97
C CYS A 284 -2.15 -28.39 1.25
N GLU A 285 -3.41 -28.77 1.42
CA GLU A 285 -4.54 -28.00 0.91
C GLU A 285 -4.72 -26.67 1.68
N PRO A 286 -5.23 -25.61 1.02
CA PRO A 286 -5.69 -25.57 -0.37
C PRO A 286 -4.59 -25.31 -1.41
N TRP A 287 -3.35 -25.00 -1.01
CA TRP A 287 -2.30 -24.62 -1.97
C TRP A 287 -2.03 -25.71 -3.00
N LYS A 288 -1.93 -26.97 -2.56
CA LYS A 288 -1.66 -28.10 -3.45
C LYS A 288 -2.65 -28.13 -4.62
N SER A 289 -3.96 -28.25 -4.32
CA SER A 289 -4.99 -28.32 -5.34
C SER A 289 -5.10 -27.02 -6.15
N ALA A 290 -4.99 -25.85 -5.51
CA ALA A 290 -5.06 -24.57 -6.20
C ALA A 290 -4.00 -24.45 -7.30
N TYR A 291 -2.75 -24.83 -7.02
CA TYR A 291 -1.68 -24.82 -8.01
C TYR A 291 -1.79 -25.97 -9.01
N GLU A 292 -2.20 -27.17 -8.58
CA GLU A 292 -2.40 -28.32 -9.48
C GLU A 292 -3.43 -28.01 -10.56
N TRP A 293 -4.56 -27.43 -10.17
CA TRP A 293 -5.69 -27.11 -11.06
C TRP A 293 -5.52 -25.81 -11.84
N ALA A 294 -4.59 -24.92 -11.44
CA ALA A 294 -4.33 -23.69 -12.17
C ALA A 294 -3.89 -24.00 -13.61
N THR A 295 -4.56 -23.38 -14.58
CA THR A 295 -4.30 -23.54 -16.01
C THR A 295 -3.15 -22.65 -16.49
N GLU A 296 -2.68 -22.86 -17.72
CA GLU A 296 -1.54 -22.10 -18.28
C GLU A 296 -1.86 -20.62 -18.53
N ASP A 297 -3.14 -20.27 -18.63
CA ASP A 297 -3.66 -18.90 -18.78
C ASP A 297 -3.89 -18.18 -17.44
N ALA A 298 -3.57 -18.82 -16.31
CA ALA A 298 -3.64 -18.18 -15.00
C ALA A 298 -2.81 -16.89 -14.96
N GLY A 299 -3.32 -15.87 -14.26
CA GLY A 299 -2.60 -14.61 -14.08
C GLY A 299 -1.40 -14.81 -13.17
N VAL A 300 -0.18 -14.62 -13.67
CA VAL A 300 1.05 -14.80 -12.88
C VAL A 300 1.74 -13.45 -12.65
N TRP A 301 2.28 -13.27 -11.45
CA TRP A 301 3.07 -12.09 -11.14
C TRP A 301 4.21 -12.42 -10.20
N TYR A 302 5.44 -12.28 -10.69
CA TYR A 302 6.64 -12.35 -9.87
C TYR A 302 6.98 -11.00 -9.23
N MET A 303 7.38 -11.04 -7.96
CA MET A 303 7.83 -9.87 -7.20
C MET A 303 9.05 -10.20 -6.34
N GLY A 304 10.19 -9.60 -6.66
CA GLY A 304 11.28 -9.45 -5.70
C GLY A 304 10.87 -8.48 -4.60
N MET A 305 11.08 -8.85 -3.34
CA MET A 305 10.68 -8.04 -2.20
C MET A 305 11.60 -6.83 -2.05
N THR A 306 10.99 -5.72 -1.65
CA THR A 306 11.66 -4.44 -1.50
C THR A 306 11.19 -3.73 -0.26
N GLU A 307 12.04 -2.87 0.27
CA GLU A 307 11.72 -1.98 1.38
C GLU A 307 12.41 -0.62 1.21
N TRP A 308 12.04 0.36 2.02
CA TRP A 308 12.85 1.56 2.25
C TRP A 308 12.48 2.16 3.59
N ASP A 309 13.47 2.28 4.48
CA ASP A 309 13.28 2.73 5.86
C ASP A 309 13.58 4.23 5.99
N PRO A 310 12.58 5.10 6.23
CA PRO A 310 12.81 6.54 6.36
C PRO A 310 13.66 6.93 7.58
N GLY A 311 13.86 6.01 8.54
CA GLY A 311 14.69 6.23 9.73
C GLY A 311 16.16 5.83 9.55
N HIS A 312 16.53 5.23 8.42
CA HIS A 312 17.92 4.85 8.14
C HIS A 312 18.82 6.09 7.99
N GLU A 313 20.10 5.94 8.32
CA GLU A 313 21.09 7.00 8.12
C GLU A 313 21.13 7.43 6.64
N GLY A 314 21.15 8.75 6.41
CA GLY A 314 21.11 9.33 5.07
C GLY A 314 19.73 9.40 4.41
N HIS A 315 18.67 8.86 5.02
CA HIS A 315 17.32 8.88 4.45
C HIS A 315 16.47 10.09 4.88
N ARG A 316 17.00 10.98 5.73
CA ARG A 316 16.33 12.25 6.09
C ARG A 316 16.42 13.23 4.92
N TRP A 317 15.30 13.90 4.61
CA TRP A 317 15.21 14.88 3.53
C TRP A 317 14.98 16.31 4.06
N ASP A 318 15.34 17.30 3.23
CA ASP A 318 14.88 18.68 3.43
C ASP A 318 13.44 18.81 2.91
N ASN A 319 12.50 19.14 3.80
CA ASN A 319 11.09 19.36 3.44
C ASN A 319 10.84 20.78 2.87
N HIS A 320 11.89 21.59 2.73
CA HIS A 320 11.88 22.95 2.20
C HIS A 320 10.86 23.85 2.92
N ASN A 321 10.98 23.97 4.23
CA ASN A 321 10.06 24.71 5.11
C ASN A 321 8.60 24.20 5.02
N GLY A 322 8.45 22.87 4.90
CA GLY A 322 7.16 22.19 4.81
C GLY A 322 6.44 22.36 3.46
N LEU A 323 7.14 22.75 2.40
CA LEU A 323 6.57 22.83 1.05
C LEU A 323 6.44 21.46 0.40
N ILE A 324 7.21 20.46 0.82
CA ILE A 324 7.19 19.12 0.23
C ILE A 324 7.35 18.04 1.29
N THR A 325 6.56 16.98 1.19
CA THR A 325 6.67 15.79 2.07
C THR A 325 6.22 14.52 1.33
N MET A 326 6.29 13.37 1.99
CA MET A 326 5.90 12.06 1.44
C MET A 326 5.00 11.29 2.42
N VAL A 327 4.14 10.42 1.86
CA VAL A 327 3.23 9.54 2.62
C VAL A 327 3.16 8.14 2.01
N GLY A 328 2.80 7.14 2.82
CA GLY A 328 2.66 5.75 2.37
C GLY A 328 3.95 5.18 1.78
N ASP A 329 3.83 4.33 0.77
CA ASP A 329 4.97 3.67 0.11
C ASP A 329 5.97 4.64 -0.57
N ALA A 330 5.63 5.92 -0.73
CA ALA A 330 6.62 6.91 -1.14
C ALA A 330 7.62 7.21 -0.01
N ALA A 331 7.19 7.10 1.25
CA ALA A 331 8.00 7.35 2.44
C ALA A 331 8.48 6.08 3.15
N HIS A 332 7.73 4.98 3.14
CA HIS A 332 8.06 3.76 3.91
C HIS A 332 7.51 2.48 3.29
N PRO A 333 7.88 2.17 2.03
CA PRO A 333 7.52 0.90 1.43
C PRO A 333 8.09 -0.24 2.28
N MET A 334 7.25 -1.22 2.59
CA MET A 334 7.56 -2.35 3.48
C MET A 334 7.10 -3.66 2.86
N THR A 335 7.60 -4.78 3.38
CA THR A 335 7.13 -6.09 2.96
C THR A 335 5.69 -6.36 3.44
N TYR A 336 4.94 -7.17 2.69
CA TYR A 336 3.48 -7.25 2.83
C TYR A 336 3.00 -8.30 3.84
N GLN A 337 3.87 -9.18 4.35
CA GLN A 337 3.45 -10.35 5.14
C GLN A 337 2.76 -10.01 6.46
N ARG A 338 3.00 -8.82 7.03
CA ARG A 338 2.30 -8.33 8.23
C ARG A 338 1.04 -7.52 7.93
N GLY A 339 0.69 -7.30 6.66
CA GLY A 339 -0.48 -6.50 6.24
C GLY A 339 -0.58 -5.11 6.89
N GLN A 340 0.55 -4.44 7.11
CA GLN A 340 0.60 -3.13 7.76
C GLN A 340 0.62 -1.94 6.79
N GLY A 341 1.08 -2.13 5.55
CA GLY A 341 1.32 -1.03 4.60
C GLY A 341 0.12 -0.10 4.38
N LEU A 342 -1.06 -0.65 4.10
CA LEU A 342 -2.27 0.17 3.89
C LEU A 342 -2.67 0.93 5.17
N ASN A 343 -2.54 0.31 6.34
CA ASN A 343 -2.92 0.92 7.61
C ASN A 343 -1.99 2.10 7.98
N HIS A 344 -0.68 1.94 7.75
CA HIS A 344 0.29 3.03 7.92
C HIS A 344 0.04 4.15 6.91
N SER A 345 -0.13 3.80 5.64
CA SER A 345 -0.45 4.75 4.57
C SER A 345 -1.68 5.62 4.88
N LEU A 346 -2.79 5.02 5.32
CA LEU A 346 -4.00 5.75 5.66
C LEU A 346 -3.81 6.63 6.91
N THR A 347 -2.99 6.17 7.85
CA THR A 347 -2.64 6.95 9.04
C THR A 347 -1.83 8.18 8.70
N ASP A 348 -0.90 8.08 7.76
CA ASP A 348 -0.17 9.24 7.27
C ASP A 348 -1.12 10.23 6.60
N ALA A 349 -2.02 9.74 5.74
CA ALA A 349 -3.03 10.58 5.10
C ALA A 349 -3.90 11.32 6.13
N GLY A 350 -4.38 10.62 7.17
CA GLY A 350 -5.14 11.22 8.27
C GLY A 350 -4.36 12.27 9.05
N LYS A 351 -3.14 11.93 9.48
CA LYS A 351 -2.28 12.83 10.26
C LYS A 351 -1.85 14.04 9.45
N LEU A 352 -1.47 13.87 8.19
CA LEU A 352 -1.09 14.98 7.33
C LEU A 352 -2.29 15.89 7.05
N ARG A 353 -3.50 15.34 6.86
CA ARG A 353 -4.74 16.13 6.74
C ARG A 353 -4.93 16.99 7.99
N ASP A 354 -4.82 16.42 9.18
CA ASP A 354 -4.97 17.16 10.44
C ASP A 354 -3.89 18.24 10.58
N THR A 355 -2.65 17.95 10.18
CA THR A 355 -1.54 18.92 10.15
C THR A 355 -1.84 20.10 9.22
N LEU A 356 -2.35 19.85 8.01
CA LEU A 356 -2.70 20.93 7.08
C LEU A 356 -3.88 21.77 7.54
N VAL A 357 -4.85 21.17 8.25
CA VAL A 357 -5.93 21.93 8.91
C VAL A 357 -5.35 22.89 9.95
N LYS A 358 -4.43 22.42 10.81
CA LYS A 358 -3.77 23.27 11.81
C LYS A 358 -2.98 24.41 11.18
N ILE A 359 -2.27 24.15 10.08
CA ILE A 359 -1.52 25.18 9.34
C ILE A 359 -2.47 26.24 8.80
N ARG A 360 -3.61 25.85 8.23
CA ARG A 360 -4.65 26.79 7.78
C ARG A 360 -5.23 27.62 8.94
N GLU A 361 -5.27 27.06 10.14
CA GLU A 361 -5.69 27.74 11.37
C GLU A 361 -4.58 28.60 12.01
N GLY A 362 -3.40 28.67 11.39
CA GLY A 362 -2.31 29.58 11.77
C GLY A 362 -1.11 28.90 12.45
N ALA A 363 -1.04 27.56 12.48
CA ALA A 363 0.17 26.88 12.94
C ALA A 363 1.35 27.12 11.99
N ASP A 364 2.57 27.15 12.54
CA ASP A 364 3.79 27.26 11.74
C ASP A 364 3.96 26.05 10.83
N ARG A 365 4.04 26.29 9.51
CA ARG A 365 4.09 25.22 8.50
C ARG A 365 5.34 24.35 8.66
N SER A 366 6.50 24.97 8.82
CA SER A 366 7.77 24.24 8.89
C SER A 366 7.78 23.30 10.09
N GLN A 367 7.47 23.83 11.28
CA GLN A 367 7.40 23.07 12.52
C GLN A 367 6.33 21.96 12.46
N ALA A 368 5.15 22.26 11.92
CA ALA A 368 4.05 21.32 11.86
C ALA A 368 4.34 20.14 10.91
N ILE A 369 4.94 20.41 9.74
CA ILE A 369 5.34 19.35 8.80
C ILE A 369 6.51 18.54 9.36
N THR A 370 7.54 19.17 9.93
CA THR A 370 8.64 18.43 10.58
C THR A 370 8.14 17.54 11.71
N SER A 371 7.18 18.01 12.52
CA SER A 371 6.60 17.19 13.60
C SER A 371 5.81 15.99 13.05
N PHE A 372 5.10 16.17 11.93
CA PHE A 372 4.44 15.07 11.23
C PHE A 372 5.46 14.05 10.71
N GLU A 373 6.52 14.53 10.07
CA GLU A 373 7.58 13.70 9.50
C GLU A 373 8.28 12.88 10.58
N GLU A 374 8.67 13.47 11.71
CA GLU A 374 9.32 12.73 12.80
C GLU A 374 8.44 11.62 13.36
N GLU A 375 7.14 11.88 13.54
CA GLU A 375 6.20 10.83 13.96
C GLU A 375 6.10 9.71 12.93
N MET A 376 6.00 10.07 11.65
CA MET A 376 5.87 9.12 10.55
C MET A 376 7.14 8.28 10.39
N ILE A 377 8.32 8.90 10.47
CA ILE A 377 9.61 8.23 10.40
C ILE A 377 9.77 7.25 11.57
N GLN A 378 9.45 7.66 12.80
CA GLN A 378 9.51 6.75 13.95
C GLN A 378 8.55 5.57 13.75
N ARG A 379 7.25 5.85 13.62
CA ARG A 379 6.20 4.82 13.56
C ARG A 379 6.37 3.89 12.36
N ALA A 380 6.55 4.44 11.16
CA ALA A 380 6.57 3.66 9.94
C ALA A 380 7.96 3.07 9.65
N GLY A 381 9.05 3.76 10.01
CA GLY A 381 10.39 3.18 9.96
C GLY A 381 10.55 1.99 10.90
N ASP A 382 10.01 2.06 12.11
CA ASP A 382 9.96 0.90 13.02
C ASP A 382 9.21 -0.29 12.39
N GLU A 383 8.11 0.00 11.68
CA GLU A 383 7.34 -1.04 11.02
C GLU A 383 8.06 -1.63 9.80
N VAL A 384 8.75 -0.81 8.99
CA VAL A 384 9.60 -1.30 7.89
C VAL A 384 10.63 -2.30 8.42
N ARG A 385 11.40 -1.90 9.44
CA ARG A 385 12.41 -2.77 10.08
C ARG A 385 11.77 -4.05 10.62
N SER A 386 10.63 -3.93 11.30
CA SER A 386 9.93 -5.09 11.86
C SER A 386 9.37 -6.03 10.78
N CYS A 387 8.88 -5.51 9.66
CA CYS A 387 8.43 -6.28 8.50
C CYS A 387 9.58 -7.04 7.84
N THR A 388 10.75 -6.44 7.73
CA THR A 388 11.94 -7.07 7.15
C THR A 388 12.47 -8.20 8.03
N VAL A 389 12.55 -7.98 9.35
CA VAL A 389 12.86 -9.05 10.32
C VAL A 389 11.81 -10.17 10.24
N ASN A 390 10.52 -9.80 10.20
CA ASN A 390 9.44 -10.77 10.08
C ASN A 390 9.54 -11.61 8.80
N THR A 391 9.88 -10.99 7.67
CA THR A 391 10.09 -11.68 6.40
C THR A 391 11.18 -12.73 6.56
N ALA A 392 12.32 -12.39 7.15
CA ALA A 392 13.38 -13.37 7.37
C ALA A 392 12.94 -14.53 8.27
N LEU A 393 12.23 -14.25 9.36
CA LEU A 393 11.80 -15.27 10.33
C LEU A 393 10.66 -16.15 9.80
N LEU A 394 9.77 -15.65 8.94
CA LEU A 394 8.74 -16.47 8.29
C LEU A 394 9.31 -17.46 7.26
N HIS A 395 10.55 -17.24 6.80
CA HIS A 395 11.29 -18.14 5.91
C HIS A 395 12.44 -18.84 6.66
N ASP A 396 12.30 -19.04 7.97
CA ASP A 396 13.20 -19.83 8.80
C ASP A 396 12.36 -20.66 9.77
N TRP A 397 12.11 -21.92 9.44
CA TRP A 397 11.22 -22.82 10.18
C TRP A 397 11.62 -22.95 11.65
N GLU A 398 12.91 -23.03 11.94
CA GLU A 398 13.42 -23.14 13.30
C GLU A 398 13.14 -21.88 14.13
N LYS A 399 12.95 -20.73 13.47
CA LYS A 399 12.72 -19.43 14.10
C LYS A 399 11.32 -18.86 13.85
N VAL A 400 10.45 -19.53 13.11
CA VAL A 400 9.15 -18.97 12.67
C VAL A 400 8.28 -18.48 13.83
N LYS A 401 8.29 -19.23 14.94
CA LYS A 401 7.53 -18.91 16.17
C LYS A 401 8.07 -17.68 16.91
N THR A 402 9.28 -17.21 16.58
CA THR A 402 9.88 -16.00 17.13
C THR A 402 9.58 -14.74 16.30
N SER A 403 8.92 -14.89 15.14
CA SER A 403 8.63 -13.77 14.26
C SER A 403 7.71 -12.72 14.92
N PRO A 404 7.85 -11.43 14.55
CA PRO A 404 6.92 -10.37 14.95
C PRO A 404 5.46 -10.71 14.68
N PHE A 405 5.16 -11.44 13.60
CA PHE A 405 3.80 -11.92 13.35
C PHE A 405 3.29 -12.81 14.47
N TYR A 406 4.12 -13.68 15.05
CA TYR A 406 3.70 -14.57 16.14
C TYR A 406 3.66 -13.90 17.51
N SER A 407 4.57 -12.95 17.76
CA SER A 407 4.63 -12.25 19.06
C SER A 407 3.66 -11.08 19.14
N LYS A 408 3.37 -10.40 18.02
CA LYS A 408 2.55 -9.17 17.98
C LYS A 408 1.30 -9.28 17.10
N GLY A 409 1.17 -10.34 16.30
CA GLY A 409 0.09 -10.45 15.33
C GLY A 409 0.09 -9.28 14.34
N MET A 410 -1.11 -8.75 14.12
CA MET A 410 -1.37 -7.60 13.25
C MET A 410 -1.51 -6.28 14.02
N ALA A 411 -1.26 -6.28 15.33
CA ALA A 411 -1.40 -5.10 16.18
C ALA A 411 -0.45 -3.98 15.75
N LYS A 412 -0.88 -2.74 15.96
CA LYS A 412 -0.08 -1.55 15.70
C LYS A 412 1.14 -1.52 16.63
N ASN A 413 2.34 -1.29 16.10
CA ASN A 413 3.49 -0.97 16.96
C ASN A 413 3.22 0.39 17.63
N HIS A 414 3.40 0.45 18.95
CA HIS A 414 3.20 1.67 19.75
C HIS A 414 4.24 2.73 19.47
#